data_AF-A0A4D6XKS7-F1
#
_entry.id   AF-A0A4D6XKS7-F1
#
_cell.length_a   1.000
_cell.length_b   1.000
_cell.length_c   1.000
_cell.angle_alpha   90.00
_cell.angle_beta   90.00
_cell.angle_gamma   90.00
#
_symmetry.space_group_name_H-M   'P 1'
#
loop_
_entity.id
_entity.type
_entity.pdbx_description
1 polymer ?
#
loop_
_entity_poly.entity_id
_entity_poly.type
_entity_poly.pdbx_seq_one_letter_code
_entity_poly.pdbx_strand_id
1 'polypeptide(L)'
;MAEGITRTTKWAPGIERAGEIDWRAACNSLGDLIDPQLAFERLSQDAARLLALPDLLSASGLPATVMDHPAIALRHLEKRMKEWQLI
;
A
#
# COMPACT_ATOMS: atom_id res chain seq x y z
N MET A 1 0.24 12.71 22.21
CA MET A 1 0.98 13.08 20.99
C MET A 1 1.29 11.78 20.29
N ALA A 2 0.56 11.43 19.24
CA ALA A 2 0.91 10.25 18.45
C ALA A 2 2.15 10.64 17.63
N GLU A 3 3.29 10.01 17.89
CA GLU A 3 4.44 10.04 16.98
C GLU A 3 3.94 9.56 15.62
N GLY A 4 3.79 10.48 14.68
CA GLY A 4 3.28 10.14 13.36
C GLY A 4 4.23 9.16 12.69
N ILE A 5 3.69 8.10 12.08
CA ILE A 5 4.46 7.26 11.17
C ILE A 5 4.97 8.17 10.06
N THR A 6 6.24 8.55 10.13
CA THR A 6 6.81 9.50 9.17
C THR A 6 7.08 8.76 7.88
N ARG A 7 6.42 9.17 6.80
CA ARG A 7 6.66 8.60 5.48
C ARG A 7 8.01 9.09 4.97
N THR A 8 8.88 8.15 4.60
CA THR A 8 10.21 8.41 4.03
C THR A 8 10.15 8.74 2.55
N THR A 9 9.08 8.36 1.85
CA THR A 9 8.92 8.60 0.41
C THR A 9 7.98 9.77 0.17
N LYS A 10 8.40 10.72 -0.67
CA LYS A 10 7.56 11.79 -1.23
C LYS A 10 7.48 11.61 -2.74
N TRP A 11 6.27 11.55 -3.27
CA TRP A 11 6.04 11.49 -4.71
C TRP A 11 5.94 12.88 -5.33
N ALA A 12 6.21 12.97 -6.63
CA ALA A 12 6.01 14.20 -7.39
C ALA A 12 4.54 14.64 -7.36
N PRO A 13 4.26 15.95 -7.51
CA PRO A 13 2.89 16.46 -7.55
C PRO A 13 2.04 15.72 -8.59
N GLY A 14 0.84 15.28 -8.19
CA GLY A 14 -0.10 14.58 -9.06
C GLY A 14 -0.05 13.06 -8.99
N ILE A 15 1.06 12.47 -8.53
CA ILE A 15 1.15 11.03 -8.22
C ILE A 15 0.45 10.74 -6.90
N GLU A 16 0.63 11.60 -5.90
CA GLU A 16 -0.06 11.50 -4.62
C GLU A 16 -0.95 12.71 -4.38
N ARG A 17 -2.21 12.46 -3.98
CA ARG A 17 -3.18 13.49 -3.63
C ARG A 17 -3.95 13.08 -2.38
N ALA A 18 -3.87 13.90 -1.34
CA ALA A 18 -4.55 13.67 -0.06
C ALA A 18 -4.29 12.27 0.56
N GLY A 19 -3.09 11.70 0.36
CA GLY A 19 -2.73 10.37 0.83
C GLY A 19 -3.12 9.22 -0.10
N GLU A 20 -3.84 9.49 -1.17
CA GLU A 20 -4.12 8.52 -2.24
C GLU A 20 -3.01 8.56 -3.29
N ILE A 21 -2.47 7.39 -3.62
CA ILE A 21 -1.34 7.23 -4.53
C ILE A 21 -1.83 6.60 -5.83
N ASP A 22 -1.55 7.25 -6.95
CA ASP A 22 -1.62 6.64 -8.28
C ASP A 22 -0.36 5.79 -8.49
N TRP A 23 -0.46 4.50 -8.17
CA TRP A 23 0.67 3.58 -8.28
C TRP A 23 1.14 3.38 -9.72
N ARG A 24 0.29 3.64 -10.71
CA ARG A 24 0.68 3.55 -12.11
C ARG A 24 1.55 4.74 -12.49
N ALA A 25 1.16 5.94 -12.06
CA ALA A 25 2.00 7.13 -12.19
C ALA A 25 3.32 6.99 -11.39
N ALA A 26 3.28 6.38 -10.21
CA ALA A 26 4.47 6.07 -9.42
C ALA A 26 5.43 5.14 -10.19
N CYS A 27 4.95 4.02 -10.73
CA CYS A 27 5.76 3.11 -11.55
C CYS A 27 6.32 3.78 -12.80
N ASN A 28 5.53 4.62 -13.48
CA ASN A 28 6.00 5.40 -14.63
C ASN A 28 7.13 6.37 -14.26
N SER A 29 7.08 6.96 -13.06
CA SER A 29 8.14 7.87 -12.59
C SER A 29 9.48 7.17 -12.32
N LEU A 30 9.49 5.83 -12.24
CA LEU A 30 10.69 5.02 -12.03
C LEU A 30 11.33 4.52 -13.34
N GLY A 31 10.85 4.97 -14.50
CA GLY A 31 11.25 4.47 -15.83
C GLY A 31 12.76 4.54 -16.13
N ASP A 32 13.48 5.45 -15.49
CA ASP A 32 14.94 5.56 -15.63
C ASP A 32 15.70 4.43 -14.89
N LEU A 33 15.03 3.70 -13.99
CA LEU A 33 15.61 2.67 -13.13
C LEU A 33 15.10 1.26 -13.45
N ILE A 34 13.83 1.15 -13.85
CA ILE A 34 13.15 -0.13 -14.11
C ILE A 34 12.05 0.09 -15.16
N ASP A 35 11.80 -0.93 -15.97
CA ASP A 35 10.63 -0.93 -16.86
C ASP A 35 9.34 -0.71 -16.04
N PRO A 36 8.55 0.35 -16.34
CA PRO A 36 7.37 0.69 -15.55
C PRO A 36 6.31 -0.41 -15.49
N GLN A 37 6.14 -1.17 -16.57
CA GLN A 37 5.15 -2.24 -16.63
C GLN A 37 5.59 -3.41 -15.74
N LEU A 38 6.86 -3.81 -15.81
CA LEU A 38 7.44 -4.81 -14.92
C LEU A 38 7.35 -4.38 -13.45
N ALA A 39 7.60 -3.10 -13.15
CA ALA A 39 7.49 -2.56 -11.79
C ALA A 39 6.04 -2.68 -11.26
N PHE A 40 5.06 -2.30 -12.08
CA PHE A 40 3.65 -2.39 -11.72
C PHE A 40 3.19 -3.84 -11.53
N GLU A 41 3.58 -4.75 -12.43
CA GLU A 41 3.25 -6.17 -12.34
C GLU A 41 3.79 -6.81 -11.04
N ARG A 42 5.04 -6.51 -10.68
CA ARG A 42 5.64 -6.98 -9.42
C ARG A 42 4.90 -6.42 -8.21
N LEU A 43 4.57 -5.13 -8.23
CA LEU A 43 3.80 -4.48 -7.16
C LEU A 43 2.41 -5.14 -6.98
N SER A 44 1.70 -5.42 -8.08
CA SER A 44 0.42 -6.14 -8.05
C SER A 44 0.56 -7.57 -7.51
N GLN A 45 1.62 -8.28 -7.87
CA GLN A 45 1.90 -9.62 -7.33
C GLN A 45 2.15 -9.58 -5.82
N ASP A 46 2.90 -8.60 -5.33
CA ASP A 46 3.12 -8.41 -3.91
C ASP A 46 1.83 -8.00 -3.18
N ALA A 47 1.02 -7.12 -3.76
CA ALA A 47 -0.29 -6.75 -3.23
C ALA A 47 -1.20 -7.98 -3.07
N ALA A 48 -1.24 -8.88 -4.06
CA ALA A 48 -2.02 -10.11 -3.98
C ALA A 48 -1.53 -11.04 -2.85
N ARG A 49 -0.21 -11.15 -2.65
CA ARG A 49 0.37 -11.94 -1.53
C ARG A 49 0.00 -11.36 -0.16
N LEU A 50 -0.05 -10.03 -0.06
CA LEU A 50 -0.38 -9.33 1.18
C LEU A 50 -1.86 -9.49 1.58
N LEU A 51 -2.75 -9.93 0.69
CA LEU A 51 -4.16 -10.15 1.04
C LEU A 51 -4.36 -11.21 2.13
N ALA A 52 -3.45 -12.16 2.28
CA ALA A 52 -3.50 -13.16 3.35
C ALA A 52 -3.06 -12.60 4.72
N LEU A 53 -2.45 -11.41 4.76
CA LEU A 53 -1.84 -10.85 5.95
C LEU A 53 -2.83 -10.61 7.11
N PRO A 54 -4.05 -10.06 6.89
CA PRO A 54 -5.00 -9.85 7.98
C PRO A 54 -5.39 -11.15 8.70
N ASP A 55 -5.56 -12.23 7.95
CA ASP A 55 -5.89 -13.56 8.50
C ASP A 55 -4.70 -14.15 9.26
N LEU A 56 -3.49 -14.07 8.68
CA LEU A 56 -2.26 -14.54 9.33
C LEU A 56 -1.97 -13.81 10.65
N LEU A 57 -2.18 -12.50 10.68
CA LEU A 57 -1.98 -11.68 11.87
C LEU A 57 -3.05 -11.93 12.93
N SER A 58 -4.30 -12.15 12.52
CA SER A 58 -5.36 -12.54 13.44
C SER A 58 -5.06 -13.90 14.09
N ALA A 59 -4.61 -14.87 13.29
CA ALA A 59 -4.23 -16.20 13.76
C ALA A 59 -3.01 -16.19 14.70
N SER A 60 -2.11 -15.21 14.56
CA SER A 60 -0.95 -15.05 15.44
C SER A 60 -1.26 -14.28 16.74
N GLY A 61 -2.52 -13.87 16.96
CA GLY A 61 -2.97 -13.20 18.18
C GLY A 61 -2.81 -11.68 18.16
N LEU A 62 -2.72 -11.06 16.98
CA LEU A 62 -2.68 -9.60 16.88
C LEU A 62 -3.96 -8.98 17.51
N PRO A 63 -3.83 -8.01 18.43
CA PRO A 63 -5.00 -7.36 19.02
C PRO A 63 -5.85 -6.63 17.98
N ALA A 64 -7.18 -6.66 18.17
CA ALA A 64 -8.12 -5.95 17.31
C ALA A 64 -7.81 -4.44 17.24
N THR A 65 -7.32 -3.83 18.32
CA THR A 65 -6.92 -2.42 18.33
C THR A 65 -5.82 -2.07 17.33
N VAL A 66 -4.93 -3.02 17.03
CA VAL A 66 -3.89 -2.86 15.99
C VAL A 66 -4.48 -3.14 14.61
N MET A 67 -5.35 -4.15 14.50
CA MET A 67 -6.07 -4.47 13.25
C MET A 67 -6.94 -3.29 12.76
N ASP A 68 -7.53 -2.54 13.70
CA ASP A 68 -8.44 -1.41 13.49
C ASP A 68 -7.75 -0.03 13.52
N HIS A 69 -6.42 0.02 13.55
CA HIS A 69 -5.70 1.28 13.72
C HIS A 69 -5.93 2.23 12.52
N PRO A 70 -6.38 3.48 12.72
CA PRO A 70 -6.85 4.34 11.63
C PRO A 70 -5.76 4.76 10.63
N ALA A 71 -4.48 4.73 11.04
CA ALA A 71 -3.36 5.08 10.17
C ALA A 71 -2.96 3.96 9.19
N ILE A 72 -3.42 2.71 9.42
CA ILE A 72 -3.08 1.55 8.58
C ILE A 72 -4.35 0.79 8.30
N ALA A 73 -4.75 0.70 7.03
CA ALA A 73 -5.98 0.02 6.63
C ALA A 73 -5.85 -1.53 6.65
N LEU A 74 -5.33 -2.11 7.74
CA LEU A 74 -4.98 -3.53 7.81
C LEU A 74 -6.22 -4.43 7.73
N ARG A 75 -7.30 -4.12 8.49
CA ARG A 75 -8.59 -4.83 8.35
C ARG A 75 -9.18 -4.72 6.94
N HIS A 76 -9.00 -3.58 6.30
CA HIS A 76 -9.61 -3.26 5.02
C HIS A 76 -8.60 -3.30 3.87
N LEU A 77 -7.57 -4.14 4.00
CA LEU A 77 -6.44 -4.19 3.07
C LEU A 77 -6.88 -4.47 1.64
N GLU A 78 -7.79 -5.42 1.44
CA GLU A 78 -8.33 -5.75 0.12
C GLU A 78 -9.02 -4.54 -0.53
N LYS A 79 -9.88 -3.83 0.22
CA LYS A 79 -10.55 -2.63 -0.25
C LYS A 79 -9.50 -1.58 -0.69
N ARG A 80 -8.46 -1.39 0.12
CA ARG A 80 -7.39 -0.43 -0.18
C ARG A 80 -6.60 -0.81 -1.43
N MET A 81 -6.27 -2.09 -1.60
CA MET A 81 -5.57 -2.57 -2.81
C MET A 81 -6.41 -2.38 -4.08
N LYS A 82 -7.73 -2.56 -4.00
CA LYS A 82 -8.68 -2.29 -5.11
C LYS A 82 -8.78 -0.81 -5.45
N GLU A 83 -8.87 0.07 -4.44
CA GLU A 83 -8.86 1.53 -4.64
C GLU A 83 -7.59 1.99 -5.37
N TRP A 84 -6.47 1.34 -5.07
CA TRP A 84 -5.17 1.54 -5.70
C TRP A 84 -5.00 0.82 -7.05
N GLN A 85 -6.02 0.08 -7.51
CA GLN A 85 -6.00 -0.69 -8.76
C GLN A 85 -4.85 -1.70 -8.85
N LEU A 86 -4.38 -2.20 -7.71
CA LEU A 86 -3.31 -3.20 -7.65
C LEU A 86 -3.82 -4.63 -7.81
N ILE A 87 -5.12 -4.84 -7.58
CA ILE A 87 -5.86 -6.10 -7.71
C ILE A 87 -7.26 -5.87 -8.29
#